data_AF-A0A9X8CR83-F1
#
_entry.id   AF-A0A9X8CR83-F1
#
_cell.length_a   1.000
_cell.length_b   1.000
_cell.length_c   1.000
_cell.angle_alpha   90.00
_cell.angle_beta   90.00
_cell.angle_gamma   90.00
#
_symmetry.space_group_name_H-M   'P 1'
#
loop_
_entity.id
_entity.type
_entity.pdbx_description
1 polymer ?
#
loop_
_entity_poly.entity_id
_entity_poly.type
_entity_poly.pdbx_seq_one_letter_code
_entity_poly.pdbx_strand_id
1 'polypeptide(L)'
;MGDDGRFSNGLRYPGDPTGPASEVWNCRCALVASVPGYDAFEDRNASKLETSYEDWKAGRDPKTATPSGRSLKEFMDTPAVGKAASRAGMSRAQLRRRIVSQLNADGRTGRDFPSMTRAEQQEALKEAVELTRKQDKPRRNVRVVNDALYNSQKNYVERHGGVVKRDAEAEEHLDKLGAGASSLDDAVLLRPDASTSEVLEEVFHFKQNLRGDYSDAPVDEMVTRREIDAQKFLLSVAERYNIPRSETELTKRNLARYESDLRKILEQRRSGHESE
;
A
#
# COMPACT_ATOMS: atom_id res chain seq x y z
N MET A 1 -54.07 -16.65 6.14
CA MET A 1 -53.78 -17.97 5.53
C MET A 1 -54.67 -18.11 4.31
N GLY A 2 -54.12 -18.58 3.19
CA GLY A 2 -54.93 -18.89 2.00
C GLY A 2 -55.74 -20.17 2.19
N ASP A 3 -56.77 -20.36 1.38
CA ASP A 3 -57.65 -21.55 1.40
C ASP A 3 -56.92 -22.88 1.14
N ASP A 4 -55.65 -22.85 0.73
CA ASP A 4 -54.77 -24.00 0.52
C ASP A 4 -53.85 -24.32 1.72
N GLY A 5 -54.03 -23.61 2.84
CA GLY A 5 -53.23 -23.78 4.06
C GLY A 5 -51.82 -23.20 3.96
N ARG A 6 -51.54 -22.36 2.95
CA ARG A 6 -50.26 -21.67 2.81
C ARG A 6 -50.33 -20.20 3.27
N PHE A 7 -49.19 -19.67 3.69
CA PHE A 7 -49.00 -18.24 3.91
C PHE A 7 -48.91 -17.51 2.56
N SER A 8 -48.98 -16.18 2.58
CA SER A 8 -48.87 -15.36 1.36
C SER A 8 -47.52 -15.51 0.64
N ASN A 9 -46.48 -15.97 1.34
CA ASN A 9 -45.18 -16.33 0.78
C ASN A 9 -45.11 -17.79 0.27
N GLY A 10 -46.25 -18.50 0.22
CA GLY A 10 -46.35 -19.87 -0.31
C GLY A 10 -45.87 -20.97 0.64
N LEU A 11 -45.40 -20.63 1.84
CA LEU A 11 -44.94 -21.62 2.82
C LEU A 11 -46.11 -22.22 3.59
N ARG A 12 -45.97 -23.45 4.08
CA ARG A 12 -46.99 -24.09 4.93
C ARG A 12 -46.79 -23.81 6.42
N TYR A 13 -45.54 -23.61 6.85
CA TYR A 13 -45.16 -23.31 8.23
C TYR A 13 -43.83 -22.53 8.27
N PRO A 14 -43.53 -21.77 9.34
CA PRO A 14 -42.22 -21.15 9.50
C PRO A 14 -41.10 -22.20 9.45
N GLY A 15 -40.11 -22.01 8.57
CA GLY A 15 -39.04 -22.99 8.35
C GLY A 15 -39.40 -24.14 7.40
N ASP A 16 -40.48 -24.03 6.61
CA ASP A 16 -40.83 -25.00 5.56
C ASP A 16 -39.64 -25.21 4.59
N PRO A 17 -39.06 -26.43 4.52
CA PRO A 17 -37.82 -26.69 3.76
C PRO A 17 -38.00 -26.53 2.25
N THR A 18 -39.23 -26.38 1.76
CA THR A 18 -39.52 -26.08 0.35
C THR A 18 -39.45 -24.59 0.02
N GLY A 19 -39.25 -23.72 1.02
CA GLY A 19 -39.11 -22.27 0.88
C GLY A 19 -37.73 -21.78 0.44
N PRO A 20 -37.60 -20.49 0.08
CA PRO A 20 -36.30 -19.88 -0.21
C PRO A 20 -35.44 -19.80 1.07
N ALA A 21 -34.12 -19.89 0.92
CA ALA A 21 -33.19 -19.97 2.06
C ALA A 21 -33.40 -18.88 3.12
N SER A 22 -33.80 -17.67 2.74
CA SER A 22 -34.13 -16.56 3.65
C SER A 22 -35.28 -16.84 4.63
N GLU A 23 -36.17 -17.76 4.29
CA GLU A 23 -37.37 -18.14 5.05
C GLU A 23 -37.21 -19.51 5.75
N VAL A 24 -36.26 -20.32 5.27
CA VAL A 24 -35.94 -21.66 5.81
C VAL A 24 -34.83 -21.58 6.84
N TRP A 25 -33.81 -20.76 6.58
CA TRP A 25 -32.71 -20.53 7.50
C TRP A 25 -33.14 -19.57 8.59
N ASN A 26 -33.76 -20.12 9.62
CA ASN A 26 -33.71 -19.50 10.91
C ASN A 26 -32.28 -19.71 11.43
N CYS A 27 -31.39 -18.73 11.23
CA CYS A 27 -30.15 -18.63 12.00
C CYS A 27 -30.51 -18.37 13.47
N ARG A 28 -31.06 -19.39 14.14
CA ARG A 28 -31.24 -19.40 15.58
C ARG A 28 -29.87 -19.70 16.17
N CYS A 29 -28.97 -18.74 16.06
CA CYS A 29 -27.80 -18.67 16.92
C CYS A 29 -28.37 -18.63 18.35
N ALA A 30 -28.31 -19.74 19.07
CA ALA A 30 -28.55 -19.70 20.51
C ALA A 30 -27.41 -18.88 21.10
N LEU A 31 -27.70 -17.68 21.60
CA LEU A 31 -26.77 -16.96 22.46
C LEU A 31 -26.50 -17.85 23.68
N VAL A 32 -25.28 -18.36 23.75
CA VAL A 32 -24.82 -19.13 24.89
C VAL A 32 -24.09 -18.15 25.81
N ALA A 33 -24.62 -17.94 27.01
CA ALA A 33 -23.97 -17.09 27.99
C ALA A 33 -22.66 -17.75 28.45
N SER A 34 -21.55 -17.03 28.33
CA SER A 34 -20.27 -17.44 28.95
C SER A 34 -20.33 -17.12 30.44
N VAL A 35 -20.59 -18.14 31.26
CA VAL A 35 -20.64 -18.03 32.72
C VAL A 35 -19.35 -18.66 33.27
N PRO A 36 -18.55 -17.93 34.08
CA PRO A 36 -17.33 -18.49 34.67
C PRO A 36 -17.62 -19.79 35.44
N GLY A 37 -16.94 -20.87 35.07
CA GLY A 37 -17.11 -22.19 35.70
C GLY A 37 -18.23 -23.06 35.14
N TYR A 38 -18.95 -22.62 34.10
CA TYR A 38 -19.95 -23.43 33.39
C TYR A 38 -19.62 -23.53 31.91
N ASP A 39 -19.35 -24.75 31.44
CA ASP A 39 -19.17 -25.03 30.02
C ASP A 39 -20.49 -25.48 29.40
N ALA A 40 -21.17 -24.55 28.74
CA ALA A 40 -22.42 -24.81 28.02
C ALA A 40 -22.27 -25.74 26.79
N PHE A 41 -21.05 -26.20 26.51
CA PHE A 41 -20.72 -27.14 25.45
C PHE A 41 -20.16 -28.48 25.97
N GLU A 42 -20.14 -28.72 27.29
CA GLU A 42 -19.56 -29.93 27.91
C GLU A 42 -20.17 -31.23 27.36
N ASP A 43 -21.48 -31.23 27.05
CA ASP A 43 -22.19 -32.38 26.47
C ASP A 43 -21.99 -32.53 24.95
N ARG A 44 -21.27 -31.61 24.29
CA ARG A 44 -20.97 -31.74 22.87
C ARG A 44 -19.90 -32.79 22.69
N ASN A 45 -20.30 -33.87 22.04
CA ASN A 45 -19.43 -35.01 21.83
C ASN A 45 -18.27 -34.67 20.87
N ALA A 46 -17.13 -34.26 21.43
CA ALA A 46 -15.89 -34.02 20.70
C ALA A 46 -15.38 -35.27 19.96
N SER A 47 -15.80 -36.48 20.38
CA SER A 47 -15.42 -37.73 19.67
C SER A 47 -16.09 -37.89 18.30
N LYS A 48 -17.08 -37.06 17.95
CA LYS A 48 -17.64 -36.98 16.59
C LYS A 48 -16.85 -36.05 15.67
N LEU A 49 -15.88 -35.31 16.18
CA LEU A 49 -14.98 -34.53 15.35
C LEU A 49 -13.83 -35.45 14.93
N GLU A 50 -13.76 -35.76 13.64
CA GLU A 50 -12.73 -36.65 13.08
C GLU A 50 -11.31 -36.11 13.28
N THR A 51 -11.17 -34.81 13.55
CA THR A 51 -9.89 -34.13 13.73
C THR A 51 -10.06 -32.96 14.70
N SER A 52 -9.01 -32.61 15.45
CA SER A 52 -9.04 -31.42 16.30
C SER A 52 -9.05 -30.15 15.44
N TYR A 53 -9.47 -29.01 16.01
CA TYR A 53 -9.44 -27.74 15.29
C TYR A 53 -8.02 -27.36 14.81
N GLU A 54 -7.02 -27.62 15.65
CA GLU A 54 -5.62 -27.33 15.30
C GLU A 54 -5.08 -28.32 14.26
N ASP A 55 -5.46 -29.61 14.31
CA ASP A 55 -5.09 -30.59 13.29
C ASP A 55 -5.78 -30.31 11.94
N TRP A 56 -7.06 -29.89 11.96
CA TRP A 56 -7.77 -29.42 10.78
C TRP A 56 -7.12 -28.18 10.15
N LYS A 57 -6.65 -27.26 11.01
CA LYS A 57 -5.96 -26.03 10.60
C LYS A 57 -4.55 -26.33 10.07
N ALA A 58 -3.84 -27.29 10.66
CA ALA A 58 -2.52 -27.75 10.23
C ALA A 58 -2.58 -28.60 8.94
N GLY A 59 -3.70 -29.30 8.70
CA GLY A 59 -3.96 -30.09 7.50
C GLY A 59 -4.49 -29.28 6.31
N ARG A 60 -4.69 -27.96 6.45
CA ARG A 60 -4.88 -27.10 5.29
C ARG A 60 -3.53 -26.84 4.65
N ASP A 61 -3.37 -27.32 3.41
CA ASP A 61 -2.36 -26.74 2.53
C ASP A 61 -2.57 -25.22 2.51
N PRO A 62 -1.51 -24.40 2.75
CA PRO A 62 -1.61 -22.97 2.53
C PRO A 62 -2.06 -22.82 1.09
N LYS A 63 -3.26 -22.26 0.87
CA LYS A 63 -3.83 -22.09 -0.47
C LYS A 63 -2.75 -21.46 -1.35
N THR A 64 -2.20 -22.24 -2.27
CA THR A 64 -1.24 -21.74 -3.25
C THR A 64 -1.94 -20.60 -3.96
N ALA A 65 -1.36 -19.40 -3.84
CA ALA A 65 -2.01 -18.20 -4.28
C ALA A 65 -2.28 -18.32 -5.78
N THR A 66 -3.57 -18.32 -6.15
CA THR A 66 -3.96 -18.63 -7.52
C THR A 66 -3.47 -17.51 -8.45
N PRO A 67 -2.81 -17.85 -9.57
CA PRO A 67 -2.46 -16.88 -10.59
C PRO A 67 -3.70 -16.13 -11.05
N SER A 68 -3.59 -14.82 -11.27
CA SER A 68 -4.72 -14.02 -11.71
C SER A 68 -5.18 -14.39 -13.13
N GLY A 69 -4.29 -14.96 -13.96
CA GLY A 69 -4.53 -15.27 -15.37
C GLY A 69 -4.73 -14.03 -16.26
N ARG A 70 -4.78 -12.83 -15.67
CA ARG A 70 -5.03 -11.57 -16.36
C ARG A 70 -3.75 -11.03 -16.96
N SER A 71 -3.75 -10.76 -18.26
CA SER A 71 -2.66 -10.09 -18.93
C SER A 71 -2.48 -8.66 -18.48
N LEU A 72 -1.28 -8.11 -18.64
CA LEU A 72 -1.03 -6.70 -18.36
C LEU A 72 -1.96 -5.77 -19.16
N LYS A 73 -2.34 -6.15 -20.38
CA LYS A 73 -3.28 -5.36 -21.19
C LYS A 73 -4.66 -5.30 -20.52
N GLU A 74 -5.24 -6.47 -20.23
CA GLU A 74 -6.55 -6.57 -19.57
C GLU A 74 -6.56 -5.89 -18.20
N PHE A 75 -5.44 -5.97 -17.46
CA PHE A 75 -5.27 -5.27 -16.20
C PHE A 75 -5.32 -3.74 -16.37
N MET A 76 -4.58 -3.20 -17.34
CA MET A 76 -4.53 -1.77 -17.63
C MET A 76 -5.89 -1.18 -18.08
N ASP A 77 -6.74 -2.00 -18.68
CA ASP A 77 -8.08 -1.61 -19.13
C ASP A 77 -9.11 -1.58 -17.98
N THR A 78 -8.74 -2.02 -16.78
CA THR A 78 -9.66 -1.99 -15.63
C THR A 78 -10.00 -0.56 -15.16
N PRO A 79 -11.22 -0.35 -14.60
CA PRO A 79 -11.59 0.93 -14.00
C PRO A 79 -10.68 1.35 -12.83
N ALA A 80 -10.15 0.38 -12.08
CA ALA A 80 -9.23 0.63 -10.96
C ALA A 80 -7.96 1.33 -11.44
N VAL A 81 -7.35 0.83 -12.53
CA VAL A 81 -6.16 1.45 -13.13
C VAL A 81 -6.48 2.83 -13.70
N GLY A 82 -7.67 3.01 -14.31
CA GLY A 82 -8.12 4.34 -14.77
C GLY A 82 -8.24 5.35 -13.62
N LYS A 83 -8.83 4.95 -12.50
CA LYS A 83 -8.94 5.78 -11.29
C LYS A 83 -7.57 6.07 -10.68
N ALA A 84 -6.69 5.06 -10.60
CA ALA A 84 -5.33 5.21 -10.11
C ALA A 84 -4.52 6.18 -10.97
N ALA A 85 -4.57 6.03 -12.30
CA ALA A 85 -3.92 6.94 -13.25
C ALA A 85 -4.45 8.37 -13.11
N SER A 86 -5.77 8.57 -13.05
CA SER A 86 -6.37 9.89 -12.87
C SER A 86 -5.99 10.53 -11.53
N ARG A 87 -6.00 9.77 -10.43
CA ARG A 87 -5.56 10.24 -9.11
C ARG A 87 -4.08 10.62 -9.09
N ALA A 88 -3.26 9.87 -9.81
CA ALA A 88 -1.83 10.12 -9.94
C ALA A 88 -1.48 11.20 -10.98
N GLY A 89 -2.45 11.75 -11.72
CA GLY A 89 -2.21 12.71 -12.80
C GLY A 89 -1.50 12.10 -14.03
N MET A 90 -1.61 10.79 -14.24
CA MET A 90 -0.91 10.05 -15.29
C MET A 90 -1.80 9.64 -16.44
N SER A 91 -1.19 9.51 -17.62
CA SER A 91 -1.77 8.68 -18.69
C SER A 91 -1.62 7.19 -18.36
N ARG A 92 -2.58 6.37 -18.81
CA ARG A 92 -2.49 4.90 -18.73
C ARG A 92 -1.20 4.37 -19.35
N ALA A 93 -0.71 4.99 -20.43
CA ALA A 93 0.53 4.59 -21.09
C ALA A 93 1.76 4.80 -20.21
N GLN A 94 1.84 5.92 -19.48
CA GLN A 94 2.92 6.15 -18.50
C GLN A 94 2.87 5.12 -17.38
N LEU A 95 1.69 4.86 -16.83
CA LEU A 95 1.50 3.89 -15.75
C LEU A 95 1.87 2.46 -16.18
N ARG A 96 1.49 2.07 -17.41
CA ARG A 96 1.90 0.79 -18.02
C ARG A 96 3.42 0.67 -18.12
N ARG A 97 4.12 1.70 -18.60
CA ARG A 97 5.59 1.67 -18.73
C ARG A 97 6.26 1.44 -17.38
N ARG A 98 5.73 2.04 -16.31
CA ARG A 98 6.26 1.88 -14.96
C ARG A 98 6.06 0.49 -14.40
N ILE A 99 4.85 -0.07 -14.54
CA ILE A 99 4.60 -1.46 -14.17
C ILE A 99 5.57 -2.40 -14.89
N VAL A 100 5.80 -2.20 -16.19
CA VAL A 100 6.78 -3.01 -16.96
C VAL A 100 8.20 -2.81 -16.44
N SER A 101 8.59 -1.57 -16.09
CA SER A 101 9.90 -1.26 -15.54
C SER A 101 10.14 -1.99 -14.21
N GLN A 102 9.14 -2.00 -13.33
CA GLN A 102 9.19 -2.69 -12.04
C GLN A 102 9.30 -4.21 -12.23
N LEU A 103 8.47 -4.79 -13.11
CA LEU A 103 8.56 -6.21 -13.43
C LEU A 103 9.97 -6.57 -13.90
N ASN A 104 10.55 -5.78 -14.79
CA ASN A 104 11.92 -6.00 -15.28
C ASN A 104 12.96 -5.92 -14.16
N ALA A 105 12.78 -5.03 -13.18
CA ALA A 105 13.65 -4.94 -12.00
C ALA A 105 13.58 -6.22 -11.15
N ASP A 106 12.41 -6.84 -11.07
CA ASP A 106 12.17 -8.10 -10.36
C ASP A 106 12.55 -9.34 -11.19
N GLY A 107 13.22 -9.17 -12.34
CA GLY A 107 13.58 -10.25 -13.25
C GLY A 107 12.39 -10.86 -14.00
N ARG A 108 11.23 -10.19 -13.96
CA ARG A 108 9.98 -10.57 -14.66
C ARG A 108 9.78 -9.71 -15.90
N THR A 109 8.86 -10.12 -16.76
CA THR A 109 8.45 -9.34 -17.93
C THR A 109 6.94 -9.17 -17.97
N GLY A 110 6.44 -8.33 -18.88
CA GLY A 110 4.99 -8.23 -19.11
C GLY A 110 4.31 -9.55 -19.52
N ARG A 111 5.08 -10.57 -19.95
CA ARG A 111 4.57 -11.92 -20.25
C ARG A 111 4.32 -12.74 -18.98
N ASP A 112 4.99 -12.41 -17.90
CA ASP A 112 4.86 -13.07 -16.59
C ASP A 112 3.73 -12.46 -15.75
N PHE A 113 3.14 -11.36 -16.21
CA PHE A 113 2.03 -10.71 -15.51
C PHE A 113 0.82 -11.63 -15.22
N PRO A 114 0.38 -12.54 -16.12
CA PRO A 114 -0.70 -13.49 -15.84
C PRO A 114 -0.39 -14.52 -14.75
N SER A 115 0.89 -14.88 -14.56
CA SER A 115 1.29 -15.85 -13.54
C SER A 115 1.34 -15.23 -12.13
N MET A 116 1.34 -13.90 -12.05
CA MET A 116 1.20 -13.16 -10.79
C MET A 116 -0.20 -13.34 -10.20
N THR A 117 -0.25 -13.41 -8.87
CA THR A 117 -1.48 -13.34 -8.10
C THR A 117 -2.15 -11.98 -8.26
N ARG A 118 -3.45 -11.93 -7.95
CA ARG A 118 -4.19 -10.65 -7.97
C ARG A 118 -3.57 -9.61 -7.03
N ALA A 119 -3.03 -10.04 -5.88
CA ALA A 119 -2.38 -9.16 -4.92
C ALA A 119 -1.09 -8.57 -5.50
N GLU A 120 -0.21 -9.39 -6.05
CA GLU A 120 1.03 -8.93 -6.71
C GLU A 120 0.73 -7.97 -7.87
N GLN A 121 -0.31 -8.22 -8.69
CA GLN A 121 -0.69 -7.30 -9.75
C GLN A 121 -1.17 -5.93 -9.22
N GLN A 122 -1.86 -5.91 -8.08
CA GLN A 122 -2.27 -4.67 -7.43
C GLN A 122 -1.09 -3.95 -6.77
N GLU A 123 -0.14 -4.68 -6.20
CA GLU A 123 1.06 -4.07 -5.62
C GLU A 123 1.92 -3.41 -6.69
N ALA A 124 2.11 -4.07 -7.84
CA ALA A 124 2.81 -3.48 -8.99
C ALA A 124 2.15 -2.17 -9.48
N LEU A 125 0.82 -2.07 -9.42
CA LEU A 125 0.09 -0.84 -9.71
C LEU A 125 0.32 0.23 -8.63
N LYS A 126 0.28 -0.16 -7.36
CA LYS A 126 0.50 0.73 -6.22
C LYS A 126 1.91 1.31 -6.25
N GLU A 127 2.93 0.49 -6.42
CA GLU A 127 4.32 0.91 -6.59
C GLU A 127 4.48 1.87 -7.78
N ALA A 128 3.89 1.52 -8.94
CA ALA A 128 3.93 2.39 -10.11
C ALA A 128 3.30 3.78 -9.87
N VAL A 129 2.31 3.86 -8.97
CA VAL A 129 1.66 5.10 -8.53
C VAL A 129 2.46 5.82 -7.43
N GLU A 130 3.06 5.10 -6.48
CA GLU A 130 3.91 5.70 -5.43
C GLU A 130 5.16 6.35 -6.04
N LEU A 131 5.76 5.72 -7.05
CA LEU A 131 6.86 6.27 -7.84
C LEU A 131 6.49 7.60 -8.55
N THR A 132 5.20 7.93 -8.68
CA THR A 132 4.73 9.22 -9.23
C THR A 132 4.76 10.35 -8.23
N ARG A 133 4.67 10.05 -6.93
CA ARG A 133 4.68 11.10 -5.91
C ARG A 133 6.05 11.77 -5.82
N LYS A 134 7.11 11.04 -6.22
CA LYS A 134 8.51 11.49 -6.27
C LYS A 134 9.00 12.07 -7.61
N GLN A 135 8.21 12.05 -8.71
CA GLN A 135 8.64 12.67 -9.97
C GLN A 135 7.51 13.27 -10.82
N ASP A 136 7.58 14.60 -11.00
CA ASP A 136 7.50 15.25 -12.32
C ASP A 136 8.23 16.62 -12.29
N LYS A 137 9.52 16.64 -11.85
CA LYS A 137 10.40 17.79 -12.17
C LYS A 137 11.00 17.50 -13.55
N PRO A 138 10.62 18.18 -14.64
CA PRO A 138 11.46 18.16 -15.83
C PRO A 138 12.87 18.59 -15.40
N ARG A 139 13.86 17.72 -15.58
CA ARG A 139 15.26 17.99 -15.14
C ARG A 139 15.87 19.24 -15.79
N ARG A 140 15.24 19.75 -16.86
CA ARG A 140 15.47 21.09 -17.39
C ARG A 140 15.20 22.12 -16.28
N ASN A 141 16.28 22.66 -15.71
CA ASN A 141 16.33 23.75 -14.72
C ASN A 141 16.26 23.35 -13.24
N VAL A 142 16.65 22.12 -12.90
CA VAL A 142 16.85 21.74 -11.49
C VAL A 142 18.19 22.30 -10.99
N ARG A 143 18.19 22.95 -9.83
CA ARG A 143 19.44 23.42 -9.19
C ARG A 143 20.09 22.26 -8.46
N VAL A 144 21.16 21.72 -9.04
CA VAL A 144 21.96 20.65 -8.43
C VAL A 144 22.46 21.09 -7.06
N VAL A 145 22.45 20.15 -6.10
CA VAL A 145 23.01 20.34 -4.76
C VAL A 145 24.47 20.77 -4.86
N ASN A 146 24.91 21.65 -3.97
CA ASN A 146 26.34 21.98 -3.89
C ASN A 146 27.12 20.88 -3.14
N ASP A 147 28.41 20.74 -3.46
CA ASP A 147 29.26 19.68 -2.93
C ASP A 147 29.41 19.73 -1.41
N ALA A 148 29.46 20.92 -0.81
CA ALA A 148 29.60 21.06 0.64
C ALA A 148 28.39 20.48 1.39
N LEU A 149 27.18 20.80 0.92
CA LEU A 149 25.95 20.27 1.49
C LEU A 149 25.81 18.77 1.22
N TYR A 150 26.10 18.33 -0.01
CA TYR A 150 26.10 16.92 -0.37
C TYR A 150 27.02 16.12 0.54
N ASN A 151 28.29 16.53 0.66
CA ASN A 151 29.28 15.85 1.51
C ASN A 151 28.87 15.88 2.99
N SER A 152 28.29 16.98 3.47
CA SER A 152 27.78 17.06 4.84
C SER A 152 26.66 16.04 5.10
N GLN A 153 25.71 15.90 4.18
CA GLN A 153 24.63 14.91 4.32
C GLN A 153 25.14 13.49 4.14
N LYS A 154 26.03 13.25 3.18
CA LYS A 154 26.70 11.95 2.98
C LYS A 154 27.41 11.49 4.25
N ASN A 155 28.26 12.35 4.82
CA ASN A 155 28.99 12.08 6.05
C ASN A 155 28.05 11.85 7.25
N TYR A 156 26.84 12.43 7.24
CA TYR A 156 25.85 12.12 8.26
C TYR A 156 25.34 10.68 8.12
N VAL A 157 24.92 10.28 6.92
CA VAL A 157 24.40 8.93 6.65
C VAL A 157 25.45 7.86 6.98
N GLU A 158 26.68 8.03 6.49
CA GLU A 158 27.78 7.08 6.70
C GLU A 158 28.14 6.94 8.19
N ARG A 159 28.14 8.04 8.96
CA ARG A 159 28.41 7.98 10.41
C ARG A 159 27.33 7.25 11.21
N HIS A 160 26.12 7.12 10.67
CA HIS A 160 25.02 6.41 11.31
C HIS A 160 24.79 5.03 10.69
N GLY A 161 25.82 4.47 10.04
CA GLY A 161 25.80 3.10 9.52
C GLY A 161 25.09 2.93 8.18
N GLY A 162 24.65 4.02 7.54
CA GLY A 162 24.06 3.97 6.22
C GLY A 162 25.07 4.10 5.08
N VAL A 163 24.61 3.88 3.86
CA VAL A 163 25.43 4.00 2.63
C VAL A 163 24.80 5.01 1.68
N VAL A 164 25.62 5.87 1.07
CA VAL A 164 25.16 6.77 0.00
C VAL A 164 25.76 6.33 -1.33
N LYS A 165 24.91 5.95 -2.29
CA LYS A 165 25.33 5.63 -3.66
C LYS A 165 24.94 6.75 -4.62
N ARG A 166 25.91 7.20 -5.43
CA ARG A 166 25.78 8.23 -6.47
C ARG A 166 26.65 7.86 -7.67
N ASP A 167 26.49 6.64 -8.14
CA ASP A 167 27.25 6.02 -9.23
C ASP A 167 26.30 5.52 -10.33
N ALA A 168 26.86 4.93 -11.39
CA ALA A 168 26.10 4.44 -12.53
C ALA A 168 25.10 3.33 -12.15
N GLU A 169 25.40 2.52 -11.14
CA GLU A 169 24.50 1.48 -10.64
C GLU A 169 23.28 2.11 -9.95
N ALA A 170 23.50 3.14 -9.12
CA ALA A 170 22.43 3.92 -8.51
C ALA A 170 21.58 4.63 -9.57
N GLU A 171 22.19 5.19 -10.61
CA GLU A 171 21.45 5.81 -11.72
C GLU A 171 20.58 4.82 -12.49
N GLU A 172 21.11 3.64 -12.82
CA GLU A 172 20.35 2.59 -13.51
C GLU A 172 19.17 2.13 -12.66
N HIS A 173 19.38 1.96 -11.35
CA HIS A 173 18.32 1.64 -10.42
C HIS A 173 17.27 2.76 -10.34
N LEU A 174 17.70 4.02 -10.25
CA LEU A 174 16.81 5.18 -10.22
C LEU A 174 16.11 5.42 -11.57
N ASP A 175 16.67 4.97 -12.69
CA ASP A 175 16.04 4.97 -14.02
C ASP A 175 14.92 3.94 -14.07
N LYS A 176 15.15 2.73 -13.55
CA LYS A 176 14.13 1.68 -13.42
C LYS A 176 12.95 2.16 -12.55
N LEU A 177 13.26 2.87 -11.48
CA LEU A 177 12.26 3.45 -10.56
C LEU A 177 11.60 4.74 -11.12
N GLY A 178 12.22 5.41 -12.08
CA GLY A 178 11.78 6.75 -12.48
C GLY A 178 11.81 7.74 -11.31
N ALA A 179 12.91 7.72 -10.54
CA ALA A 179 13.11 8.55 -9.35
C ALA A 179 14.35 9.44 -9.49
N GLY A 180 14.33 10.63 -8.85
CA GLY A 180 15.48 11.56 -8.80
C GLY A 180 16.45 11.19 -7.68
N ALA A 181 15.91 10.60 -6.63
CA ALA A 181 16.59 10.07 -5.46
C ALA A 181 15.67 9.03 -4.79
N SER A 182 16.23 8.16 -3.94
CA SER A 182 15.46 7.21 -3.14
C SER A 182 16.24 6.75 -1.90
N SER A 183 15.62 6.76 -0.73
CA SER A 183 16.10 6.06 0.46
C SER A 183 15.47 4.67 0.55
N LEU A 184 16.28 3.67 0.86
CA LEU A 184 15.85 2.29 1.14
C LEU A 184 16.56 1.84 2.41
N ASP A 185 15.82 1.69 3.51
CA ASP A 185 16.33 1.31 4.84
C ASP A 185 17.59 2.08 5.27
N ASP A 186 18.77 1.49 5.05
CA ASP A 186 20.09 2.00 5.38
C ASP A 186 20.80 2.71 4.21
N ALA A 187 20.25 2.63 3.00
CA ALA A 187 20.83 3.20 1.79
C ALA A 187 20.12 4.48 1.34
N VAL A 188 20.90 5.44 0.83
CA VAL A 188 20.41 6.64 0.13
C VAL A 188 21.00 6.65 -1.28
N LEU A 189 20.14 6.55 -2.29
CA LEU A 189 20.49 6.55 -3.70
C LEU A 189 20.23 7.95 -4.27
N LEU A 190 21.24 8.56 -4.88
CA LEU A 190 21.17 9.91 -5.44
C LEU A 190 21.69 9.90 -6.88
N ARG A 191 21.09 10.72 -7.73
CA ARG A 191 21.67 11.02 -9.05
C ARG A 191 22.80 12.06 -8.96
N PRO A 192 23.69 12.12 -9.95
CA PRO A 192 24.67 13.22 -10.07
C PRO A 192 24.01 14.60 -10.16
N ASP A 193 22.79 14.70 -10.68
CA ASP A 193 22.06 15.95 -10.83
C ASP A 193 21.00 16.19 -9.73
N ALA A 194 21.05 15.44 -8.62
CA ALA A 194 20.13 15.59 -7.51
C ALA A 194 20.12 17.02 -6.94
N SER A 195 18.92 17.56 -6.73
CA SER A 195 18.68 18.87 -6.13
C SER A 195 18.92 18.91 -4.63
N THR A 196 19.06 20.13 -4.11
CA THR A 196 19.09 20.36 -2.66
C THR A 196 17.87 19.74 -1.96
N SER A 197 16.67 19.84 -2.53
CA SER A 197 15.48 19.27 -1.89
C SER A 197 15.53 17.74 -1.86
N GLU A 198 15.91 17.10 -2.98
CA GLU A 198 15.97 15.64 -3.09
C GLU A 198 16.98 15.04 -2.12
N VAL A 199 18.18 15.63 -2.00
CA VAL A 199 19.18 15.17 -1.04
C VAL A 199 18.68 15.31 0.40
N LEU A 200 18.11 16.47 0.74
CA LEU A 200 17.62 16.73 2.10
C LEU A 200 16.43 15.82 2.47
N GLU A 201 15.57 15.52 1.51
CA GLU A 201 14.40 14.65 1.67
C GLU A 201 14.80 13.20 1.94
N GLU A 202 15.64 12.59 1.09
CA GLU A 202 16.03 11.19 1.29
C GLU A 202 16.87 10.99 2.55
N VAL A 203 17.70 11.97 2.91
CA VAL A 203 18.45 11.94 4.17
C VAL A 203 17.51 12.13 5.37
N PHE A 204 16.40 12.85 5.21
CA PHE A 204 15.37 12.94 6.24
C PHE A 204 14.63 11.61 6.41
N HIS A 205 14.29 10.92 5.32
CA HIS A 205 13.70 9.58 5.38
C HIS A 205 14.63 8.56 6.03
N PHE A 206 15.92 8.59 5.72
CA PHE A 206 16.94 7.79 6.43
C PHE A 206 16.90 8.06 7.95
N LYS A 207 16.79 9.32 8.37
CA LYS A 207 16.65 9.66 9.80
C LYS A 207 15.33 9.15 10.41
N GLN A 208 14.23 9.16 9.66
CA GLN A 208 12.96 8.60 10.11
C GLN A 208 13.06 7.08 10.32
N ASN A 209 13.78 6.38 9.45
CA ASN A 209 14.07 4.95 9.62
C ASN A 209 14.85 4.69 10.91
N LEU A 210 15.93 5.43 11.16
CA LEU A 210 16.73 5.28 12.38
C LEU A 210 15.94 5.52 13.67
N ARG A 211 14.96 6.44 13.65
CA ARG A 211 14.09 6.72 14.80
C ARG A 211 12.93 5.75 14.94
N GLY A 212 12.60 4.98 13.90
CA GLY A 212 11.42 4.12 13.88
C GLY A 212 10.10 4.89 13.82
N ASP A 213 10.08 6.07 13.19
CA ASP A 213 8.91 6.96 13.16
C ASP A 213 7.69 6.22 12.57
N TYR A 214 6.58 6.20 13.32
CA TYR A 214 5.30 5.55 12.97
C TYR A 214 5.40 4.04 12.66
N SER A 215 6.39 3.34 13.21
CA SER A 215 6.59 1.90 13.00
C SER A 215 5.44 1.01 13.52
N ASP A 216 4.58 1.55 14.38
CA ASP A 216 3.37 0.93 14.91
C ASP A 216 2.12 1.18 14.04
N ALA A 217 2.20 2.08 13.06
CA ALA A 217 1.09 2.39 12.16
C ALA A 217 1.02 1.41 10.98
N PRO A 218 -0.17 1.22 10.38
CA PRO A 218 -0.31 0.53 9.09
C PRO A 218 0.59 1.16 8.03
N VAL A 219 1.09 0.34 7.10
CA VAL A 219 2.10 0.76 6.11
C VAL A 219 1.70 2.00 5.31
N ASP A 220 0.45 2.09 4.87
CA ASP A 220 -0.09 3.22 4.11
C ASP A 220 -0.15 4.52 4.94
N GLU A 221 -0.56 4.42 6.20
CA GLU A 221 -0.55 5.53 7.16
C GLU A 221 0.89 5.96 7.48
N MET A 222 1.78 5.01 7.80
CA MET A 222 3.19 5.25 8.09
C MET A 222 3.88 6.01 6.96
N VAL A 223 3.78 5.49 5.72
CA VAL A 223 4.39 6.13 4.54
C VAL A 223 3.82 7.54 4.36
N THR A 224 2.51 7.71 4.41
CA THR A 224 1.88 9.02 4.19
C THR A 224 2.29 10.04 5.25
N ARG A 225 2.38 9.64 6.52
CA ARG A 225 2.84 10.52 7.61
C ARG A 225 4.31 10.89 7.45
N ARG A 226 5.16 9.93 7.09
CA ARG A 226 6.59 10.17 6.87
C ARG A 226 6.83 11.16 5.74
N GLU A 227 6.09 11.03 4.65
CA GLU A 227 6.09 11.97 3.53
C GLU A 227 5.67 13.38 3.98
N ILE A 228 4.59 13.52 4.75
CA ILE A 228 4.13 14.82 5.31
C ILE A 228 5.24 15.48 6.12
N ASP A 229 5.89 14.73 7.01
CA ASP A 229 6.95 15.25 7.87
C ASP A 229 8.18 15.68 7.06
N ALA A 230 8.53 14.91 6.02
CA ALA A 230 9.61 15.27 5.10
C ALA A 230 9.30 16.56 4.33
N GLN A 231 8.07 16.72 3.80
CA GLN A 231 7.69 17.97 3.12
C GLN A 231 7.69 19.16 4.07
N LYS A 232 7.19 19.00 5.32
CA LYS A 232 7.23 20.05 6.34
C LYS A 232 8.67 20.42 6.72
N PHE A 233 9.55 19.44 6.85
CA PHE A 233 10.97 19.66 7.08
C PHE A 233 11.58 20.50 5.96
N LEU A 234 11.39 20.12 4.69
CA LEU A 234 11.90 20.86 3.54
C LEU A 234 11.45 22.33 3.55
N LEU A 235 10.17 22.59 3.84
CA LEU A 235 9.66 23.97 3.97
C LEU A 235 10.32 24.72 5.12
N SER A 236 10.53 24.07 6.27
CA SER A 236 11.16 24.68 7.44
C SER A 236 12.62 25.07 7.22
N VAL A 237 13.35 24.35 6.35
CA VAL A 237 14.77 24.60 6.08
C VAL A 237 15.02 25.28 4.74
N ALA A 238 13.97 25.66 4.02
CA ALA A 238 14.04 26.18 2.66
C ALA A 238 14.92 27.43 2.54
N GLU A 239 14.75 28.39 3.47
CA GLU A 239 15.54 29.61 3.51
C GLU A 239 17.02 29.30 3.81
N ARG A 240 17.25 28.50 4.86
CA ARG A 240 18.61 28.11 5.31
C ARG A 240 19.44 27.47 4.18
N TYR A 241 18.82 26.63 3.37
CA TYR A 241 19.51 25.93 2.28
C TYR A 241 19.27 26.53 0.90
N ASN A 242 18.64 27.71 0.81
CA ASN A 242 18.33 28.40 -0.44
C ASN A 242 17.61 27.49 -1.45
N ILE A 243 16.62 26.73 -1.00
CA ILE A 243 15.79 25.87 -1.85
C ILE A 243 14.99 26.77 -2.80
N PRO A 244 15.05 26.55 -4.13
CA PRO A 244 14.37 27.40 -5.09
C PRO A 244 12.85 27.48 -4.86
N ARG A 245 12.26 28.65 -5.14
CA ARG A 245 10.81 28.86 -5.00
C ARG A 245 9.99 27.86 -5.82
N SER A 246 10.45 27.50 -7.02
CA SER A 246 9.80 26.47 -7.85
C SER A 246 9.68 25.13 -7.14
N GLU A 247 10.70 24.76 -6.36
CA GLU A 247 10.72 23.52 -5.58
C GLU A 247 9.86 23.63 -4.33
N THR A 248 9.92 24.74 -3.59
CA THR A 248 9.07 24.93 -2.39
C THR A 248 7.59 25.00 -2.74
N GLU A 249 7.21 25.58 -3.88
CA GLU A 249 5.82 25.55 -4.35
C GLU A 249 5.36 24.13 -4.76
N LEU A 250 6.27 23.31 -5.30
CA LEU A 250 5.98 21.89 -5.54
C LEU A 250 5.81 21.13 -4.21
N THR A 251 6.70 21.35 -3.24
CA THR A 251 6.62 20.79 -1.88
C THR A 251 5.30 21.14 -1.20
N LYS A 252 4.81 22.39 -1.30
CA LYS A 252 3.50 22.80 -0.76
C LYS A 252 2.34 22.04 -1.40
N ARG A 253 2.36 21.86 -2.72
CA ARG A 253 1.32 21.09 -3.44
C ARG A 253 1.34 19.61 -3.02
N ASN A 254 2.53 19.02 -2.92
CA ASN A 254 2.70 17.64 -2.47
C ASN A 254 2.20 17.47 -1.03
N LEU A 255 2.56 18.38 -0.13
CA LEU A 255 2.11 18.37 1.26
C LEU A 255 0.58 18.37 1.36
N ALA A 256 -0.10 19.29 0.65
CA ALA A 256 -1.56 19.37 0.65
C ALA A 256 -2.22 18.07 0.15
N ARG A 257 -1.62 17.42 -0.86
CA ARG A 257 -2.07 16.11 -1.37
C ARG A 257 -1.93 15.03 -0.30
N TYR A 258 -0.75 14.91 0.32
CA TYR A 258 -0.52 13.90 1.35
C TYR A 258 -1.40 14.10 2.58
N GLU A 259 -1.61 15.35 3.03
CA GLU A 259 -2.55 15.65 4.10
C GLU A 259 -3.98 15.22 3.75
N SER A 260 -4.39 15.39 2.49
CA SER A 260 -5.67 14.88 2.02
C SER A 260 -5.74 13.36 1.99
N ASP A 261 -4.66 12.68 1.62
CA ASP A 261 -4.62 11.22 1.57
C ASP A 261 -4.64 10.63 2.97
N LEU A 262 -3.90 11.22 3.92
CA LEU A 262 -3.92 10.82 5.33
C LEU A 262 -5.33 10.96 5.93
N ARG A 263 -6.04 12.06 5.63
CA ARG A 263 -7.44 12.23 6.07
C ARG A 263 -8.33 11.08 5.60
N LYS A 264 -8.23 10.70 4.32
CA LYS A 264 -9.02 9.59 3.76
C LYS A 264 -8.67 8.25 4.40
N ILE A 265 -7.38 7.98 4.62
CA ILE A 265 -6.91 6.75 5.28
C ILE A 265 -7.52 6.65 6.68
N LEU A 266 -7.47 7.73 7.45
CA LEU A 266 -8.02 7.78 8.81
C LEU A 266 -9.56 7.67 8.82
N GLU A 267 -10.25 8.32 7.88
CA GLU A 267 -11.71 8.21 7.72
C GLU A 267 -12.15 6.79 7.37
N GLN A 268 -11.46 6.15 6.42
CA GLN A 268 -11.73 4.76 6.03
C GLN A 268 -11.54 3.80 7.20
N ARG A 269 -10.46 3.99 7.97
CA ARG A 269 -10.19 3.17 9.16
C ARG A 269 -11.27 3.34 10.23
N ARG A 270 -11.71 4.59 10.48
CA ARG A 270 -12.82 4.85 11.40
C ARG A 270 -14.11 4.18 10.94
N SER A 271 -14.45 4.30 9.65
CA SER A 271 -15.66 3.67 9.10
C SER A 271 -15.61 2.14 9.07
N GLY A 272 -14.42 1.54 8.92
CA GLY A 272 -14.25 0.09 8.97
C GLY A 272 -14.41 -0.48 10.39
N HIS A 273 -14.04 0.30 11.41
CA HIS A 273 -14.19 -0.07 12.82
C HIS A 273 -15.63 0.08 13.34
N GLU A 274 -16.46 0.92 12.69
CA GLU A 274 -17.88 1.09 13.03
C GLU A 274 -18.79 0.03 12.37
N SER A 275 -18.24 -0.82 11.49
CA SER A 275 -18.94 -1.87 10.76
C SER A 275 -18.67 -3.31 11.25
N GLU A 276 -17.90 -3.46 12.34
CA GLU A 276 -17.69 -4.71 13.08
C GLU A 276 -18.40 -4.65 14.44
#